data_AF-A0A428WK49-F1
#
_entry.id   AF-A0A428WK49-F1
#
_cell.length_a   1.000
_cell.length_b   1.000
_cell.length_c   1.000
_cell.angle_alpha   90.00
_cell.angle_beta   90.00
_cell.angle_gamma   90.00
#
_symmetry.space_group_name_H-M   'P 1'
#
loop_
_entity.id
_entity.type
_entity.pdbx_description
1 polymer ?
#
loop_
_entity_poly.entity_id
_entity_poly.type
_entity_poly.pdbx_seq_one_letter_code
_entity_poly.pdbx_strand_id
1 'polypeptide(L)'
;MEQPRPGSLPTDRLALDVQVAILRAFARLSDGRRPVGSEQIVGALQVSPDAVFGSTGFFVDSGWLERVGQGRYVATEALVAYHRRLQGGASHAAVPLLAQSARSSWYWRTLVPSLGGGRLSRYEALVILATEANTAEEHRPRLESLLQWLEFLDLITVDGDDIVASRAASKGPDGPGDVVIAVSADLCLTAADLAALSPEQIRALFEAVENLASLMRRRR
;
A
#
# COMPACT_ATOMS: atom_id res chain seq x y z
N MET A 1 19.71 -22.28 17.17
CA MET A 1 18.74 -21.74 16.21
C MET A 1 18.37 -20.35 16.70
N GLU A 2 18.76 -19.31 15.97
CA GLU A 2 18.37 -17.92 16.30
C GLU A 2 16.86 -17.79 16.04
N GLN A 3 16.09 -17.35 17.03
CA GLN A 3 14.68 -17.07 16.80
C GLN A 3 14.57 -15.90 15.82
N PRO A 4 13.73 -15.99 14.78
CA PRO A 4 13.52 -14.88 13.86
C PRO A 4 13.03 -13.66 14.65
N ARG A 5 13.60 -12.49 14.36
CA ARG A 5 13.18 -11.25 15.03
C ARG A 5 11.72 -10.97 14.67
N PRO A 6 10.86 -10.62 15.65
CA PRO A 6 9.50 -10.21 15.37
C PRO A 6 9.52 -9.00 14.44
N GLY A 7 8.65 -9.02 13.44
CA GLY A 7 8.54 -7.93 12.48
C GLY A 7 8.12 -6.62 13.16
N SER A 8 8.65 -5.50 12.69
CA SER A 8 8.30 -4.18 13.21
C SER A 8 6.88 -3.82 12.80
N LEU A 9 6.04 -3.49 13.78
CA LEU A 9 4.71 -2.94 13.53
C LEU A 9 4.77 -1.42 13.29
N PRO A 10 3.86 -0.84 12.49
CA PRO A 10 3.71 0.60 12.41
C PRO A 10 3.38 1.19 13.79
N THR A 11 3.63 2.48 13.95
CA THR A 11 3.22 3.20 15.16
C THR A 11 1.73 3.52 15.07
N ASP A 12 1.01 3.32 16.16
CA ASP A 12 -0.39 3.73 16.35
C ASP A 12 -0.50 5.17 16.89
N ARG A 13 0.63 5.78 17.29
CA ARG A 13 0.67 7.14 17.84
C ARG A 13 0.53 8.23 16.79
N LEU A 14 0.55 7.88 15.50
CA LEU A 14 0.44 8.80 14.39
C LEU A 14 -0.65 8.33 13.44
N ALA A 15 -1.45 9.29 12.98
CA ALA A 15 -2.35 9.05 11.87
C ALA A 15 -1.58 8.62 10.61
N LEU A 16 -2.21 7.78 9.78
CA LEU A 16 -1.59 7.18 8.60
C LEU A 16 -1.05 8.24 7.63
N ASP A 17 -1.77 9.34 7.41
CA ASP A 17 -1.36 10.45 6.56
C ASP A 17 -0.04 11.09 7.01
N VAL A 18 0.17 11.24 8.32
CA VAL A 18 1.42 11.71 8.92
C VAL A 18 2.53 10.69 8.68
N GLN A 19 2.26 9.39 8.83
CA GLN A 19 3.25 8.35 8.56
C GLN A 19 3.65 8.33 7.07
N VAL A 20 2.69 8.47 6.16
CA VAL A 20 2.93 8.60 4.71
C VAL A 20 3.73 9.88 4.41
N ALA A 21 3.45 10.98 5.10
CA ALA A 21 4.23 12.21 4.95
C ALA A 21 5.70 12.02 5.38
N ILE A 22 5.95 11.32 6.49
CA ILE A 22 7.30 10.93 6.94
C ILE A 22 8.01 10.10 5.85
N LEU A 23 7.34 9.08 5.33
CA LEU A 23 7.88 8.22 4.28
C LEU A 23 8.24 9.02 3.01
N ARG A 24 7.37 9.95 2.60
CA ARG A 24 7.63 10.87 1.47
C ARG A 24 8.77 11.83 1.73
N ALA A 25 8.96 12.28 2.97
CA ALA A 25 10.09 13.13 3.32
C ALA A 25 11.42 12.38 3.19
N PHE A 26 11.47 11.10 3.57
CA PHE A 26 12.64 10.25 3.28
C PHE A 26 12.93 10.16 1.79
N ALA A 27 11.91 9.88 0.97
CA ALA A 27 12.06 9.81 -0.48
C ALA A 27 12.67 11.10 -1.07
N ARG A 28 12.09 12.26 -0.70
CA ARG A 28 12.53 13.58 -1.16
C ARG A 28 13.96 13.93 -0.73
N LEU A 29 14.29 13.70 0.54
CA LEU A 29 15.58 14.10 1.10
C LEU A 29 16.69 13.15 0.67
N SER A 30 16.42 11.85 0.64
CA SER A 30 17.38 10.83 0.27
C SER A 30 17.65 10.82 -1.24
N ASP A 31 16.60 10.96 -2.05
CA ASP A 31 16.63 10.76 -3.52
C ASP A 31 17.33 9.44 -3.91
N GLY A 32 17.20 8.42 -3.06
CA GLY A 32 17.81 7.10 -3.22
C GLY A 32 19.32 7.02 -3.06
N ARG A 33 19.99 8.12 -2.69
CA ARG A 33 21.46 8.20 -2.67
C ARG A 33 22.03 8.71 -1.36
N ARG A 34 21.31 9.61 -0.70
CA ARG A 34 21.80 10.29 0.50
C ARG A 34 21.23 9.63 1.76
N PRO A 35 22.08 9.27 2.74
CA PRO A 35 21.60 8.86 4.05
C PRO A 35 20.84 10.00 4.73
N VAL A 36 19.64 9.71 5.22
CA VAL A 36 18.76 10.64 5.94
C VAL A 36 18.58 10.16 7.37
N GLY A 37 18.77 11.07 8.32
CA GLY A 37 18.52 10.85 9.75
C GLY A 37 17.19 11.44 10.22
N SER A 38 16.78 11.07 11.43
CA SER A 38 15.55 11.56 12.08
C SER A 38 15.50 13.08 12.19
N GLU A 39 16.64 13.74 12.45
CA GLU A 39 16.70 15.19 12.66
C GLU A 39 16.29 15.96 11.40
N GLN A 40 16.65 15.43 10.23
CA GLN A 40 16.31 16.04 8.94
C GLN A 40 14.82 15.92 8.63
N ILE A 41 14.19 14.82 9.05
CA ILE A 41 12.74 14.61 8.90
C ILE A 41 11.97 15.51 9.86
N VAL A 42 12.41 15.59 11.12
CA VAL A 42 11.84 16.48 12.15
C VAL A 42 11.85 17.92 11.67
N GLY A 43 13.00 18.40 11.15
CA GLY A 43 13.10 19.76 10.59
C GLY A 43 12.21 20.00 9.37
N ALA A 44 11.93 18.97 8.57
CA ALA A 44 11.12 19.08 7.36
C ALA A 44 9.61 19.03 7.61
N LEU A 45 9.14 18.34 8.65
CA LEU A 45 7.72 18.06 8.90
C LEU A 45 7.21 18.56 10.26
N GLN A 46 8.08 19.09 11.12
CA GLN A 46 7.74 19.53 12.49
C GLN A 46 7.08 18.44 13.35
N VAL A 47 7.41 17.17 13.10
CA VAL A 47 6.98 16.02 13.90
C VAL A 47 7.98 15.72 15.02
N SER A 48 7.59 14.99 16.07
CA SER A 48 8.52 14.62 17.13
C SER A 48 9.58 13.60 16.65
N PRO A 49 10.78 13.57 17.25
CA PRO A 49 11.79 12.55 16.95
C PRO A 49 11.27 11.12 17.19
N ASP A 50 10.54 10.91 18.28
CA ASP A 50 9.96 9.61 18.65
C ASP A 50 8.97 9.10 17.60
N ALA A 51 8.19 9.99 17.00
CA ALA A 51 7.25 9.69 15.92
C ALA A 51 7.97 9.13 14.68
N VAL A 52 9.10 9.75 14.30
CA VAL A 52 9.94 9.29 13.19
C VAL A 52 10.53 7.93 13.53
N PHE A 53 11.14 7.80 14.71
CA PHE A 53 11.78 6.56 15.15
C PHE A 53 10.80 5.38 15.15
N GLY A 54 9.61 5.57 15.72
CA GLY A 54 8.58 4.53 15.83
C GLY A 54 8.06 4.00 14.49
N SER A 55 8.20 4.76 13.40
CA SER A 55 7.75 4.35 12.06
C SER A 55 8.86 3.72 11.22
N THR A 56 10.13 4.09 11.46
CA THR A 56 11.25 3.69 10.59
C THR A 56 11.52 2.20 10.55
N GLY A 57 11.36 1.47 11.66
CA GLY A 57 11.53 0.01 11.69
C GLY A 57 10.57 -0.69 10.72
N PHE A 58 9.29 -0.30 10.77
CA PHE A 58 8.27 -0.80 9.85
C PHE A 58 8.59 -0.46 8.39
N PHE A 59 9.04 0.76 8.08
CA PHE A 59 9.39 1.13 6.70
C PHE A 59 10.57 0.35 6.13
N VAL A 60 11.51 -0.07 6.98
CA VAL A 60 12.61 -0.96 6.59
C VAL A 60 12.08 -2.37 6.32
N ASP A 61 11.26 -2.91 7.22
CA ASP A 61 10.70 -4.26 7.08
C ASP A 61 9.73 -4.38 5.89
N SER A 62 9.09 -3.27 5.49
CA SER A 62 8.26 -3.16 4.28
C SER A 62 9.06 -2.98 2.99
N GLY A 63 10.39 -2.84 3.06
CA GLY A 63 11.26 -2.68 1.90
C GLY A 63 11.16 -1.30 1.23
N TRP A 64 10.81 -0.26 1.98
CA TRP A 64 10.75 1.11 1.46
C TRP A 64 11.99 1.92 1.81
N LEU A 65 12.64 1.58 2.93
CA LEU A 65 13.90 2.17 3.37
C LEU A 65 14.97 1.09 3.56
N GLU A 66 16.23 1.47 3.36
CA GLU A 66 17.41 0.65 3.67
C GLU A 66 18.20 1.30 4.80
N ARG A 67 18.63 0.51 5.78
CA ARG A 67 19.48 0.98 6.88
C ARG A 67 20.94 0.98 6.44
N VAL A 68 21.56 2.15 6.40
CA VAL A 68 22.97 2.33 5.96
C VAL A 68 23.91 2.76 7.10
N GLY A 69 23.37 2.95 8.31
CA GLY A 69 24.13 3.31 9.49
C GLY A 69 23.22 3.46 10.72
N GLN A 70 23.81 3.81 11.86
CA GLN A 70 23.05 4.04 13.09
C GLN A 70 22.13 5.25 12.92
N GLY A 71 20.81 4.99 12.91
CA GLY A 71 19.79 6.04 12.72
C GLY A 71 19.79 6.67 11.33
N ARG A 72 20.45 6.07 10.34
CA ARG A 72 20.58 6.60 8.97
C ARG A 72 19.96 5.63 7.97
N TYR A 73 19.11 6.18 7.11
CA TYR A 73 18.33 5.42 6.14
C TYR A 73 18.42 6.01 4.74
N VAL A 74 18.37 5.17 3.72
CA VAL A 74 18.28 5.56 2.31
C VAL A 74 16.93 5.08 1.77
N ALA A 75 16.29 5.91 0.94
CA ALA A 75 15.05 5.50 0.28
C ALA A 75 15.35 4.47 -0.82
N THR A 76 14.55 3.41 -0.91
CA THR A 76 14.65 2.47 -2.04
C THR A 76 14.19 3.12 -3.34
N GLU A 77 14.56 2.55 -4.49
CA GLU A 77 14.10 3.03 -5.80
C GLU A 77 12.57 3.01 -5.90
N ALA A 78 11.90 2.00 -5.32
CA ALA A 78 10.45 1.93 -5.27
C ALA A 78 9.83 3.16 -4.57
N LEU A 79 10.40 3.56 -3.44
CA LEU A 79 9.94 4.72 -2.69
C LEU A 79 10.24 6.04 -3.42
N VAL A 80 11.40 6.16 -4.07
CA VAL A 80 11.76 7.33 -4.88
C VAL A 80 10.82 7.47 -6.08
N ALA A 81 10.55 6.37 -6.79
CA ALA A 81 9.64 6.33 -7.92
C ALA A 81 8.21 6.69 -7.50
N TYR A 82 7.73 6.17 -6.36
CA TYR A 82 6.45 6.56 -5.74
C TYR A 82 6.37 8.08 -5.52
N HIS A 83 7.40 8.68 -4.92
CA HIS A 83 7.43 10.13 -4.67
C HIS A 83 7.41 10.96 -5.95
N ARG A 84 8.24 10.61 -6.94
CA ARG A 84 8.31 11.29 -8.24
C ARG A 84 6.97 11.20 -8.98
N ARG A 85 6.33 10.02 -8.97
CA ARG A 85 5.02 9.81 -9.60
C ARG A 85 3.93 10.69 -8.99
N LEU A 86 3.94 10.86 -7.66
CA LEU A 86 3.02 11.76 -6.97
C LEU A 86 3.23 13.23 -7.35
N GLN A 87 4.47 13.68 -7.52
CA GLN A 87 4.76 15.05 -7.97
C GLN A 87 4.21 15.32 -9.38
N GLY A 88 4.14 14.29 -10.23
CA GLY A 88 3.51 14.36 -11.55
C GLY A 88 1.97 14.28 -11.54
N GLY A 89 1.31 14.27 -10.37
CA GLY A 89 -0.15 14.24 -10.25
C GLY A 89 -0.80 12.85 -10.46
N ALA A 90 -0.01 11.80 -10.65
CA ALA A 90 -0.52 10.46 -10.94
C ALA A 90 -0.60 9.59 -9.66
N SER A 91 -1.45 10.00 -8.71
CA SER A 91 -1.57 9.38 -7.39
C SER A 91 -1.95 7.89 -7.43
N HIS A 92 -2.95 7.51 -8.23
CA HIS A 92 -3.39 6.12 -8.36
C HIS A 92 -2.28 5.19 -8.87
N ALA A 93 -1.44 5.69 -9.79
CA ALA A 93 -0.35 4.91 -10.37
C ALA A 93 0.90 4.83 -9.46
N ALA A 94 0.94 5.62 -8.38
CA ALA A 94 2.09 5.64 -7.47
C ALA A 94 2.02 4.49 -6.45
N VAL A 95 0.85 4.25 -5.84
CA VAL A 95 0.65 3.27 -4.76
C VAL A 95 1.16 1.85 -5.11
N PRO A 96 0.91 1.32 -6.32
CA PRO A 96 1.41 -0.02 -6.70
C PRO A 96 2.93 -0.18 -6.58
N LEU A 97 3.70 0.91 -6.69
CA LEU A 97 5.17 0.87 -6.55
C LEU A 97 5.58 0.51 -5.12
N LEU A 98 4.87 1.04 -4.11
CA LEU A 98 5.11 0.69 -2.71
C LEU A 98 4.56 -0.69 -2.36
N ALA A 99 3.38 -1.01 -2.91
CA ALA A 99 2.72 -2.30 -2.71
C ALA A 99 3.60 -3.47 -3.15
N GLN A 100 4.34 -3.30 -4.26
CA GLN A 100 5.24 -4.33 -4.76
C GLN A 100 6.32 -4.72 -3.74
N SER A 101 6.97 -3.76 -3.07
CA SER A 101 7.94 -4.06 -2.00
C SER A 101 7.25 -4.71 -0.80
N ALA A 102 6.08 -4.19 -0.40
CA ALA A 102 5.31 -4.69 0.73
C ALA A 102 4.83 -6.14 0.54
N ARG A 103 4.69 -6.65 -0.69
CA ARG A 103 4.35 -8.07 -0.93
C ARG A 103 5.43 -9.04 -0.46
N SER A 104 6.66 -8.58 -0.28
CA SER A 104 7.75 -9.41 0.26
C SER A 104 7.83 -9.36 1.79
N SER A 105 7.07 -8.48 2.44
CA SER A 105 7.08 -8.30 3.89
C SER A 105 6.60 -9.55 4.62
N TRP A 106 6.92 -9.63 5.92
CA TRP A 106 6.42 -10.71 6.77
C TRP A 106 4.88 -10.69 6.83
N TYR A 107 4.28 -9.52 7.09
CA TYR A 107 2.85 -9.40 7.34
C TYR A 107 1.99 -9.79 6.14
N TRP A 108 2.44 -9.50 4.92
CA TRP A 108 1.71 -9.89 3.72
C TRP A 108 1.83 -11.38 3.47
N ARG A 109 3.04 -11.95 3.59
CA ARG A 109 3.27 -13.39 3.44
C ARG A 109 2.48 -14.21 4.45
N THR A 110 2.24 -13.67 5.64
CA THR A 110 1.43 -14.30 6.69
C THR A 110 -0.07 -14.23 6.39
N LEU A 111 -0.58 -13.08 5.94
CA LEU A 111 -2.02 -12.91 5.70
C LEU A 111 -2.50 -13.50 4.37
N VAL A 112 -1.68 -13.46 3.32
CA VAL A 112 -2.12 -13.80 1.96
C VAL A 112 -2.71 -15.21 1.82
N PRO A 113 -2.20 -16.27 2.49
CA PRO A 113 -2.79 -17.60 2.39
C PRO A 113 -4.22 -17.64 2.93
N SER A 114 -4.50 -16.92 4.01
CA SER A 114 -5.82 -16.84 4.64
C SER A 114 -6.80 -16.00 3.82
N LEU A 115 -6.31 -14.96 3.14
CA LEU A 115 -7.11 -14.13 2.23
C LEU A 115 -7.50 -14.88 0.93
N GLY A 116 -6.77 -15.93 0.56
CA GLY A 116 -7.07 -16.76 -0.61
C GLY A 116 -8.44 -17.46 -0.55
N GLY A 117 -8.99 -17.65 0.65
CA GLY A 117 -10.34 -18.20 0.88
C GLY A 117 -11.48 -17.22 0.57
N GLY A 118 -11.17 -15.96 0.24
CA GLY A 118 -12.14 -14.92 -0.10
C GLY A 118 -12.24 -13.84 0.98
N ARG A 119 -12.96 -14.11 2.05
CA ARG A 119 -13.19 -13.19 3.17
C ARG A 119 -12.52 -13.69 4.43
N LEU A 120 -11.86 -12.78 5.16
CA LEU A 120 -11.26 -13.03 6.46
C LEU A 120 -11.80 -11.96 7.41
N SER A 121 -12.31 -12.32 8.58
CA SER A 121 -12.78 -11.30 9.51
C SER A 121 -11.60 -10.46 10.00
N ARG A 122 -11.86 -9.18 10.32
CA ARG A 122 -10.85 -8.27 10.88
C ARG A 122 -10.26 -8.83 12.16
N TYR A 123 -11.08 -9.43 13.02
CA TYR A 123 -10.60 -10.09 14.24
C TYR A 123 -9.62 -11.23 13.95
N GLU A 124 -9.96 -12.15 13.05
CA GLU A 124 -9.08 -13.26 12.67
C GLU A 124 -7.76 -12.76 12.08
N ALA A 125 -7.81 -11.73 11.22
CA ALA A 125 -6.60 -11.12 10.66
C ALA A 125 -5.68 -10.57 11.75
N LEU A 126 -6.24 -9.90 12.76
CA LEU A 126 -5.48 -9.39 13.91
C LEU A 126 -4.86 -10.53 14.73
N VAL A 127 -5.58 -11.64 14.96
CA VAL A 127 -5.06 -12.80 15.69
C VAL A 127 -3.89 -13.46 14.93
N ILE A 128 -4.02 -13.62 13.61
CA ILE A 128 -2.95 -14.17 12.76
C ILE A 128 -1.70 -13.30 12.83
N LEU A 129 -1.86 -11.98 12.64
CA LEU A 129 -0.75 -11.03 12.70
C LEU A 129 -0.11 -10.96 14.08
N ALA A 130 -0.91 -10.96 15.16
CA ALA A 130 -0.43 -10.95 16.53
C ALA A 130 0.42 -12.19 16.84
N THR A 131 -0.04 -13.35 16.36
CA THR A 131 0.67 -14.64 16.51
C THR A 131 2.03 -14.59 15.83
N GLU A 132 2.07 -14.15 14.57
CA GLU A 132 3.33 -14.06 13.80
C GLU A 132 4.28 -13.00 14.37
N ALA A 133 3.76 -11.85 14.77
CA ALA A 133 4.55 -10.79 15.39
C ALA A 133 5.01 -11.14 16.82
N ASN A 134 4.53 -12.26 17.39
CA ASN A 134 4.73 -12.65 18.78
C ASN A 134 4.39 -11.51 19.75
N THR A 135 3.23 -10.89 19.54
CA THR A 135 2.75 -9.73 20.31
C THR A 135 1.46 -10.05 21.07
N ALA A 136 1.31 -9.48 22.26
CA ALA A 136 0.08 -9.56 23.05
C ALA A 136 -1.03 -8.61 22.53
N GLU A 137 -2.25 -8.80 23.04
CA GLU A 137 -3.46 -8.01 22.68
C GLU A 137 -3.28 -6.50 22.87
N GLU A 138 -2.42 -6.08 23.79
CA GLU A 138 -2.04 -4.67 24.03
C GLU A 138 -1.42 -3.99 22.81
N HIS A 139 -0.94 -4.75 21.80
CA HIS A 139 -0.47 -4.22 20.53
C HIS A 139 -1.55 -4.11 19.45
N ARG A 140 -2.81 -4.41 19.76
CA ARG A 140 -3.95 -4.33 18.83
C ARG A 140 -4.01 -3.00 18.06
N PRO A 141 -3.85 -1.80 18.66
CA PRO A 141 -3.90 -0.55 17.89
C PRO A 141 -2.84 -0.48 16.78
N ARG A 142 -1.65 -1.05 17.01
CA ARG A 142 -0.57 -1.10 16.01
C ARG A 142 -0.86 -2.10 14.90
N LEU A 143 -1.50 -3.22 15.23
CA LEU A 143 -1.97 -4.20 14.25
C LEU A 143 -3.11 -3.62 13.39
N GLU A 144 -3.99 -2.82 13.98
CA GLU A 144 -5.01 -2.09 13.22
C GLU A 144 -4.40 -1.04 12.29
N SER A 145 -3.36 -0.32 12.75
CA SER A 145 -2.58 0.57 11.88
C SER A 145 -1.92 -0.19 10.71
N LEU A 146 -1.49 -1.44 10.93
CA LEU A 146 -0.98 -2.29 9.86
C LEU A 146 -2.05 -2.63 8.82
N LEU A 147 -3.29 -2.91 9.24
CA LEU A 147 -4.40 -3.13 8.30
C LEU A 147 -4.72 -1.85 7.50
N GLN A 148 -4.67 -0.67 8.12
CA GLN A 148 -4.81 0.61 7.41
C GLN A 148 -3.72 0.81 6.36
N TRP A 149 -2.48 0.40 6.66
CA TRP A 149 -1.39 0.40 5.68
C TRP A 149 -1.66 -0.56 4.51
N LEU A 150 -2.16 -1.77 4.78
CA LEU A 150 -2.50 -2.73 3.73
C LEU A 150 -3.63 -2.23 2.82
N GLU A 151 -4.63 -1.56 3.39
CA GLU A 151 -5.71 -0.92 2.65
C GLU A 151 -5.19 0.25 1.81
N PHE A 152 -4.35 1.13 2.38
CA PHE A 152 -3.71 2.22 1.65
C PHE A 152 -2.85 1.73 0.48
N LEU A 153 -2.21 0.58 0.61
CA LEU A 153 -1.41 -0.05 -0.44
C LEU A 153 -2.25 -0.78 -1.49
N ASP A 154 -3.57 -0.76 -1.38
CA ASP A 154 -4.50 -1.55 -2.20
C ASP A 154 -4.12 -3.04 -2.23
N LEU A 155 -3.66 -3.56 -1.09
CA LEU A 155 -3.40 -5.00 -0.90
C LEU A 155 -4.64 -5.71 -0.35
N ILE A 156 -5.44 -5.00 0.44
CA ILE A 156 -6.74 -5.44 0.94
C ILE A 156 -7.79 -4.37 0.73
N THR A 157 -9.06 -4.78 0.77
CA THR A 157 -10.22 -3.91 0.92
C THR A 157 -10.97 -4.29 2.19
N VAL A 158 -11.45 -3.31 2.94
CA VAL A 158 -12.30 -3.53 4.13
C VAL A 158 -13.78 -3.44 3.72
N ASP A 159 -14.55 -4.49 3.99
CA ASP A 159 -15.99 -4.59 3.71
C ASP A 159 -16.73 -4.88 5.03
N GLY A 160 -17.12 -3.82 5.73
CA GLY A 160 -17.68 -3.92 7.07
C GLY A 160 -16.64 -4.40 8.08
N ASP A 161 -16.84 -5.58 8.66
CA ASP A 161 -15.88 -6.22 9.57
C ASP A 161 -15.03 -7.30 8.88
N ASP A 162 -15.23 -7.52 7.58
CA ASP A 162 -14.44 -8.45 6.78
C ASP A 162 -13.33 -7.70 6.03
N ILE A 163 -12.22 -8.39 5.79
CA ILE A 163 -11.17 -7.97 4.86
C ILE A 163 -11.07 -8.96 3.71
N VAL A 164 -10.81 -8.43 2.51
CA VAL A 164 -10.68 -9.20 1.26
C VAL A 164 -9.39 -8.79 0.57
N ALA A 165 -8.67 -9.74 -0.02
CA ALA A 165 -7.54 -9.40 -0.88
C ALA A 165 -8.01 -8.56 -2.09
N SER A 166 -7.39 -7.40 -2.30
CA SER A 166 -7.69 -6.57 -3.48
C SER A 166 -7.40 -7.35 -4.76
N ARG A 167 -8.14 -7.07 -5.85
CA ARG A 167 -7.86 -7.67 -7.17
C ARG A 167 -6.45 -7.37 -7.67
N ALA A 168 -5.90 -6.22 -7.30
CA ALA A 168 -4.51 -5.87 -7.59
C ALA A 168 -3.52 -6.80 -6.87
N ALA A 169 -3.89 -7.35 -5.72
CA ALA A 169 -3.07 -8.21 -4.87
C ALA A 169 -3.13 -9.70 -5.23
N SER A 170 -4.25 -10.18 -5.78
CA SER A 170 -4.41 -11.58 -6.22
C SER A 170 -3.57 -11.93 -7.45
N LYS A 171 -3.05 -10.92 -8.15
CA LYS A 171 -2.07 -11.07 -9.22
C LYS A 171 -0.67 -11.21 -8.61
N GLY A 172 -0.37 -12.39 -8.07
CA GLY A 172 0.96 -12.71 -7.54
C GLY A 172 2.06 -12.53 -8.60
N PRO A 173 3.33 -12.38 -8.20
CA PRO A 173 4.44 -12.13 -9.12
C PRO A 173 4.79 -13.31 -10.06
N ASP A 174 4.28 -14.53 -9.86
CA ASP A 174 4.77 -15.76 -10.54
C ASP A 174 3.67 -16.69 -11.11
N GLY A 175 2.60 -16.14 -11.69
CA GLY A 175 1.73 -16.97 -12.55
C GLY A 175 2.32 -17.12 -13.95
N PRO A 176 2.65 -18.33 -14.46
CA PRO A 176 3.02 -18.56 -15.85
C PRO A 176 1.75 -18.48 -16.70
N GLY A 177 1.32 -17.26 -16.96
CA GLY A 177 0.17 -16.94 -17.77
C GLY A 177 0.30 -15.47 -18.11
N ASP A 178 0.90 -15.19 -19.26
CA ASP A 178 1.07 -13.87 -19.83
C ASP A 178 -0.27 -13.13 -19.86
N VAL A 179 -0.54 -12.37 -18.80
CA VAL A 179 -1.46 -11.26 -18.90
C VAL A 179 -0.71 -10.18 -19.66
N VAL A 180 -0.67 -10.32 -21.00
CA VAL A 180 -0.02 -9.36 -21.90
C VAL A 180 -0.64 -7.97 -21.75
N ILE A 181 -1.93 -7.91 -21.42
CA ILE A 181 -2.65 -6.66 -21.15
C ILE A 181 -3.72 -6.92 -20.06
N ALA A 182 -3.63 -6.20 -18.95
CA ALA A 182 -4.75 -6.01 -18.03
C ALA A 182 -5.26 -4.58 -18.20
N VAL A 183 -6.55 -4.44 -18.53
CA VAL A 183 -7.21 -3.13 -18.61
C VAL A 183 -8.22 -3.05 -17.47
N SER A 184 -7.99 -2.12 -16.55
CA SER A 184 -8.99 -1.64 -15.61
C SER A 184 -9.29 -0.19 -15.96
N ALA A 185 -10.57 0.16 -16.04
CA ALA A 185 -11.00 1.54 -16.23
C ALA A 185 -12.12 1.81 -15.24
N ASP A 186 -11.90 2.78 -14.36
CA ASP A 186 -12.92 3.34 -13.49
C ASP A 186 -13.43 4.62 -14.16
N LEU A 187 -14.71 4.63 -14.56
CA LEU A 187 -15.36 5.81 -15.11
C LEU A 187 -16.21 6.45 -14.01
N CYS A 188 -15.75 7.61 -13.52
CA CYS A 188 -16.51 8.44 -12.61
C CYS A 188 -17.07 9.64 -13.37
N LEU A 189 -18.40 9.74 -13.47
CA LEU A 189 -19.10 10.90 -14.00
C LEU A 189 -19.95 11.50 -12.88
N THR A 190 -19.87 12.82 -12.69
CA THR A 190 -20.80 13.53 -11.83
C THR A 190 -22.14 13.76 -12.55
N ALA A 191 -23.16 14.17 -11.82
CA ALA A 191 -24.44 14.55 -12.42
C ALA A 191 -24.28 15.75 -13.39
N ALA A 192 -23.37 16.67 -13.09
CA ALA A 192 -23.09 17.82 -13.96
C ALA A 192 -22.40 17.36 -15.27
N ASP A 193 -21.44 16.44 -15.18
CA ASP A 193 -20.78 15.87 -16.36
C ASP A 193 -21.79 15.17 -17.25
N LEU A 194 -22.66 14.35 -16.66
CA LEU A 194 -23.69 13.62 -17.40
C LEU A 194 -24.69 14.57 -18.09
N ALA A 195 -25.05 15.68 -17.43
CA ALA A 195 -25.95 16.70 -17.99
C ALA A 195 -25.30 17.53 -19.12
N ALA A 196 -23.97 17.65 -19.12
CA ALA A 196 -23.22 18.37 -20.15
C ALA A 196 -22.98 17.53 -21.42
N LEU A 197 -23.21 16.22 -21.37
CA LEU A 197 -23.06 15.35 -22.54
C LEU A 197 -24.23 15.51 -23.50
N SER A 198 -23.92 15.62 -24.80
CA SER A 198 -24.92 15.51 -25.85
C SER A 198 -25.47 14.07 -25.92
N PRO A 199 -26.69 13.86 -26.46
CA PRO A 199 -27.22 12.51 -26.67
C PRO A 199 -26.28 11.59 -27.47
N GLU A 200 -25.53 12.14 -28.43
CA GLU A 200 -24.53 11.41 -29.23
C GLU A 200 -23.34 10.97 -28.37
N GLN A 201 -22.85 11.83 -27.48
CA GLN A 201 -21.75 11.51 -26.57
C GLN A 201 -22.15 10.45 -25.54
N ILE A 202 -23.38 10.51 -25.03
CA ILE A 202 -23.93 9.48 -24.14
C ILE A 202 -23.95 8.13 -24.87
N ARG A 203 -24.44 8.11 -26.12
CA ARG A 203 -24.52 6.88 -26.92
C ARG A 203 -23.12 6.30 -27.19
N ALA A 204 -22.17 7.13 -27.61
CA ALA A 204 -20.79 6.73 -27.84
C ALA A 204 -20.11 6.19 -26.57
N LEU A 205 -20.40 6.78 -25.40
CA LEU A 205 -19.91 6.30 -24.12
C LEU A 205 -20.41 4.89 -23.82
N PHE A 206 -21.71 4.64 -23.97
CA PHE A 206 -22.29 3.31 -23.73
C PHE A 206 -21.80 2.26 -24.73
N GLU A 207 -21.67 2.61 -26.01
CA GLU A 207 -21.09 1.73 -27.03
C GLU A 207 -19.63 1.37 -26.70
N ALA A 208 -18.84 2.33 -26.22
CA ALA A 208 -17.47 2.07 -25.79
C ALA A 208 -17.42 1.10 -24.60
N VAL A 209 -18.30 1.27 -23.60
CA VAL A 209 -18.41 0.37 -22.44
C VAL A 209 -18.85 -1.04 -22.87
N GLU A 210 -19.81 -1.14 -23.78
CA GLU A 210 -20.30 -2.43 -24.29
C GLU A 210 -19.23 -3.17 -25.10
N ASN A 211 -18.48 -2.45 -25.94
CA ASN A 211 -17.33 -2.99 -26.67
C ASN A 211 -16.27 -3.51 -25.70
N LEU A 212 -15.98 -2.76 -24.63
CA LEU A 212 -15.04 -3.17 -23.59
C LEU A 212 -15.56 -4.41 -22.85
N ALA A 213 -16.84 -4.44 -22.48
CA ALA A 213 -17.49 -5.58 -21.82
C ALA A 213 -17.48 -6.84 -22.70
N SER A 214 -17.73 -6.68 -24.00
CA SER A 214 -17.69 -7.76 -24.98
C SER A 214 -16.28 -8.32 -25.13
N LEU A 215 -15.28 -7.45 -25.17
CA LEU A 215 -13.87 -7.84 -25.22
C LEU A 215 -13.45 -8.63 -23.97
N MET A 216 -13.98 -8.26 -22.80
CA MET A 216 -13.76 -8.99 -21.54
C MET A 216 -14.49 -10.35 -21.49
N ARG A 217 -15.68 -10.48 -22.10
CA ARG A 217 -16.45 -11.74 -22.10
C ARG A 217 -15.92 -12.79 -23.07
N ARG A 218 -15.30 -12.38 -24.18
CA ARG A 218 -14.85 -13.30 -25.26
C ARG A 218 -13.63 -14.16 -24.92
N ARG A 219 -13.09 -14.06 -23.69
CA ARG A 219 -11.86 -14.74 -23.24
C ARG A 219 -12.08 -15.74 -22.09
N ARG A 220 -13.31 -16.18 -21.84
CA ARG A 220 -13.60 -17.32 -20.94
C ARG A 220 -13.79 -18.59 -21.75
#